data_AF-A0A971Q892-F1
#
_entry.id   AF-A0A971Q892-F1
#
_cell.length_a   1.000
_cell.length_b   1.000
_cell.length_c   1.000
_cell.angle_alpha   90.00
_cell.angle_beta   90.00
_cell.angle_gamma   90.00
#
_symmetry.space_group_name_H-M   'P 1'
#
loop_
_entity.id
_entity.type
_entity.pdbx_description
1 polymer ?
#
loop_
_entity_poly.entity_id
_entity_poly.type
_entity_poly.pdbx_seq_one_letter_code
_entity_poly.pdbx_strand_id
1 'polypeptide(L)'
;MAMATIRTIRRRSSKTILGLPVWEIASGPDPENGQSHGHARAVVAIGDRATGVVAVGRFFATGLIAIGPVSVGVFAMAGLAVGGFAVGGLAAGLVAAGGVAFGGVALGGIAAGGAAVGGMAVGHYAMGGVAMGSHVISPAERSVEAAEFFQHWLIRLGEIFSRY
;
A
#
# COMPACT_ATOMS: atom_id res chain seq x y z
N MET A 1 -32.80 -3.24 -26.81
CA MET A 1 -31.84 -3.27 -25.69
C MET A 1 -30.63 -2.44 -26.10
N ALA A 2 -30.54 -1.18 -25.66
CA ALA A 2 -29.47 -0.28 -26.06
C ALA A 2 -28.15 -0.73 -25.42
N MET A 3 -27.18 -1.09 -26.24
CA MET A 3 -25.82 -1.41 -25.80
C MET A 3 -25.22 -0.11 -25.26
N ALA A 4 -24.98 -0.03 -23.94
CA ALA A 4 -24.34 1.13 -23.35
C ALA A 4 -22.92 1.23 -23.91
N THR A 5 -22.67 2.20 -24.79
CA THR A 5 -21.34 2.46 -25.36
C THR A 5 -20.43 2.90 -24.22
N ILE A 6 -19.59 2.01 -23.71
CA ILE A 6 -18.57 2.37 -22.72
C ILE A 6 -17.67 3.41 -23.39
N ARG A 7 -17.66 4.63 -22.86
CA ARG A 7 -16.84 5.71 -23.42
C ARG A 7 -15.37 5.44 -23.12
N THR A 8 -14.63 5.04 -24.13
CA THR A 8 -13.17 4.87 -24.05
C THR A 8 -12.50 6.24 -23.99
N ILE A 9 -11.66 6.48 -22.99
CA ILE A 9 -10.85 7.70 -22.85
C ILE A 9 -9.39 7.29 -22.97
N ARG A 10 -8.71 7.79 -24.01
CA ARG A 10 -7.25 7.67 -24.18
C ARG A 10 -6.70 9.07 -24.44
N ARG A 11 -5.90 9.62 -23.52
CA ARG A 11 -5.23 10.91 -23.66
C ARG A 11 -3.81 10.80 -23.12
N ARG A 12 -2.83 11.35 -23.83
CA ARG A 12 -1.44 11.40 -23.37
C ARG A 12 -0.82 12.76 -23.65
N SER A 13 0.18 13.12 -22.85
CA SER A 13 1.00 14.31 -23.10
C SER A 13 1.85 14.13 -24.36
N SER A 14 2.10 15.23 -25.08
CA SER A 14 3.05 15.29 -26.19
C SER A 14 4.50 15.30 -25.71
N LYS A 15 4.75 15.79 -24.48
CA LYS A 15 6.09 15.80 -23.88
C LYS A 15 6.39 14.45 -23.24
N THR A 16 7.63 14.02 -23.39
CA THR A 16 8.16 12.80 -22.78
C THR A 16 9.32 13.11 -21.82
N ILE A 17 9.43 12.31 -20.76
CA ILE A 17 10.53 12.29 -19.80
C ILE A 17 11.00 10.85 -19.73
N LEU A 18 12.30 10.60 -19.99
CA LEU A 18 12.87 9.24 -20.01
C LEU A 18 12.14 8.28 -20.98
N GLY A 19 11.64 8.79 -22.10
CA GLY A 19 10.87 8.00 -23.08
C GLY A 19 9.42 7.71 -22.67
N LEU A 20 8.98 8.11 -21.48
CA LEU A 20 7.60 7.99 -21.02
C LEU A 20 6.86 9.32 -21.18
N PRO A 21 5.57 9.33 -21.55
CA PRO A 21 4.77 10.56 -21.52
C PRO A 21 4.71 11.12 -20.09
N VAL A 22 4.69 12.44 -19.95
CA VAL A 22 4.56 13.09 -18.63
C VAL A 22 3.30 12.62 -17.91
N TRP A 23 2.19 12.52 -18.64
CA TRP A 23 0.95 11.97 -18.12
C TRP A 23 0.21 11.18 -19.20
N GLU A 24 -0.53 10.17 -18.78
CA GLU A 24 -1.43 9.38 -19.63
C GLU A 24 -2.68 8.99 -18.85
N ILE A 25 -3.83 9.11 -19.53
CA ILE A 25 -5.14 8.70 -19.06
C ILE A 25 -5.67 7.62 -20.01
N ALA A 26 -5.94 6.44 -19.50
CA ALA A 26 -6.48 5.33 -20.27
C ALA A 26 -7.58 4.57 -19.52
N SER A 27 -8.84 4.74 -19.96
CA SER A 27 -10.00 4.11 -19.33
C SER A 27 -10.91 3.49 -20.38
N GLY A 28 -11.43 2.30 -20.07
CA GLY A 28 -12.38 1.58 -20.90
C GLY A 28 -11.73 0.61 -21.88
N PRO A 29 -12.54 -0.29 -22.45
CA PRO A 29 -12.08 -1.25 -23.44
C PRO A 29 -11.64 -0.56 -24.73
N ASP A 30 -10.66 -1.16 -25.39
CA ASP A 30 -10.18 -0.82 -26.72
C ASP A 30 -10.40 -2.05 -27.63
N PRO A 31 -11.57 -2.12 -28.30
CA PRO A 31 -11.94 -3.25 -29.15
C PRO A 31 -11.03 -3.41 -30.37
N GLU A 32 -10.44 -2.31 -30.88
CA GLU A 32 -9.58 -2.33 -32.06
C GLU A 32 -8.28 -3.09 -31.79
N ASN A 33 -7.77 -3.02 -30.56
CA ASN A 33 -6.58 -3.72 -30.12
C ASN A 33 -6.89 -4.97 -29.27
N GLY A 34 -8.17 -5.37 -29.18
CA GLY A 34 -8.60 -6.53 -28.38
C GLY A 34 -8.39 -6.37 -26.87
N GLN A 35 -8.24 -5.15 -26.35
CA GLN A 35 -7.99 -4.91 -24.92
C GLN A 35 -9.31 -4.64 -24.19
N SER A 36 -9.64 -5.42 -23.17
CA SER A 36 -10.84 -5.18 -22.37
C SER A 36 -10.69 -4.01 -21.36
N HIS A 37 -9.48 -3.47 -21.20
CA HIS A 37 -9.15 -2.49 -20.16
C HIS A 37 -8.15 -1.43 -20.67
N GLY A 38 -8.29 -0.20 -20.19
CA GLY A 38 -7.35 0.89 -20.44
C GLY A 38 -6.07 0.76 -19.62
N HIS A 39 -4.92 0.53 -20.28
CA HIS A 39 -3.60 0.58 -19.62
C HIS A 39 -2.93 1.93 -19.88
N ALA A 40 -2.69 2.70 -18.81
CA ALA A 40 -1.91 3.95 -18.86
C ALA A 40 -0.45 3.69 -18.42
N ARG A 41 0.53 4.20 -19.19
CA ARG A 41 1.97 4.07 -18.93
C ARG A 41 2.68 5.42 -19.05
N ALA A 42 2.90 6.09 -17.93
CA ALA A 42 3.41 7.46 -17.90
C ALA A 42 4.17 7.76 -16.61
N VAL A 43 4.79 8.95 -16.49
CA VAL A 43 5.26 9.42 -15.18
C VAL A 43 4.08 9.55 -14.21
N VAL A 44 2.97 10.17 -14.67
CA VAL A 44 1.68 10.19 -13.98
C VAL A 44 0.64 9.41 -14.79
N ALA A 45 0.29 8.20 -14.34
CA ALA A 45 -0.60 7.29 -15.04
C ALA A 45 -1.96 7.18 -14.34
N ILE A 46 -3.05 7.37 -15.08
CA ILE A 46 -4.43 7.21 -14.58
C ILE A 46 -5.18 6.25 -15.51
N GLY A 47 -5.71 5.14 -15.00
CA GLY A 47 -6.43 4.22 -15.87
C GLY A 47 -7.02 3.00 -15.20
N ASP A 48 -7.51 2.05 -16.00
CA ASP A 48 -8.01 0.78 -15.49
C ASP A 48 -6.87 -0.04 -14.88
N ARG A 49 -5.77 -0.08 -15.64
CA ARG A 49 -4.44 -0.43 -15.17
C ARG A 49 -3.57 0.81 -15.29
N ALA A 50 -2.84 1.16 -14.25
CA ALA A 50 -1.92 2.29 -14.27
C ALA A 50 -0.50 1.84 -13.90
N THR A 51 0.48 2.25 -14.71
CA THR A 51 1.90 1.99 -14.44
C THR A 51 2.70 3.29 -14.59
N GLY A 52 3.39 3.72 -13.53
CA GLY A 52 4.12 4.99 -13.57
C GLY A 52 4.91 5.30 -12.31
N VAL A 53 5.43 6.52 -12.20
CA VAL A 53 5.98 7.01 -10.93
C VAL A 53 4.82 7.24 -9.96
N VAL A 54 3.78 7.93 -10.42
CA VAL A 54 2.50 8.08 -9.74
C VAL A 54 1.45 7.35 -10.56
N ALA A 55 0.83 6.33 -9.97
CA ALA A 55 -0.14 5.46 -10.63
C ALA A 55 -1.47 5.46 -9.88
N VAL A 56 -2.56 5.81 -10.57
CA VAL A 56 -3.94 5.75 -10.07
C VAL A 56 -4.73 4.77 -10.93
N GLY A 57 -4.98 3.58 -10.38
CA GLY A 57 -5.62 2.46 -11.06
C GLY A 57 -7.05 2.23 -10.58
N ARG A 58 -8.01 2.10 -11.50
CA ARG A 58 -9.38 1.69 -11.17
C ARG A 58 -9.45 0.23 -10.72
N PHE A 59 -8.58 -0.63 -11.26
CA PHE A 59 -8.47 -2.02 -10.83
C PHE A 59 -7.07 -2.35 -10.30
N PHE A 60 -6.03 -1.85 -10.97
CA PHE A 60 -4.66 -2.18 -10.63
C PHE A 60 -3.72 -0.98 -10.84
N ALA A 61 -2.88 -0.70 -9.86
CA ALA A 61 -1.87 0.36 -9.93
C ALA A 61 -0.47 -0.18 -9.61
N THR A 62 0.55 0.25 -10.35
CA THR A 62 1.95 -0.07 -10.08
C THR A 62 2.83 1.15 -10.23
N GLY A 63 3.66 1.45 -9.23
CA GLY A 63 4.54 2.60 -9.31
C GLY A 63 5.36 2.90 -8.06
N LEU A 64 6.02 4.06 -8.03
CA LEU A 64 6.62 4.56 -6.79
C LEU A 64 5.51 4.88 -5.79
N ILE A 65 4.48 5.59 -6.24
CA ILE A 65 3.25 5.88 -5.52
C ILE A 65 2.11 5.22 -6.28
N ALA A 66 1.44 4.25 -5.67
CA ALA A 66 0.37 3.46 -6.30
C ALA A 66 -0.91 3.53 -5.47
N ILE A 67 -2.01 3.93 -6.12
CA ILE A 67 -3.33 4.09 -5.52
C ILE A 67 -4.37 3.34 -6.35
N GLY A 68 -5.17 2.50 -5.72
CA GLY A 68 -6.21 1.71 -6.38
C GLY A 68 -6.67 0.53 -5.53
N PRO A 69 -7.64 -0.28 -5.97
CA PRO A 69 -8.11 -1.44 -5.18
C PRO A 69 -7.00 -2.47 -4.94
N VAL A 70 -6.14 -2.68 -5.93
CA VAL A 70 -4.92 -3.49 -5.84
C VAL A 70 -3.75 -2.62 -6.28
N SER A 71 -2.76 -2.44 -5.39
CA SER A 71 -1.61 -1.57 -5.66
C SER A 71 -0.29 -2.22 -5.28
N VAL A 72 0.72 -2.07 -6.14
CA VAL A 72 2.09 -2.51 -5.89
C VAL A 72 3.03 -1.31 -6.05
N GLY A 73 3.81 -0.97 -5.03
CA GLY A 73 4.72 0.17 -5.15
C GLY A 73 5.63 0.43 -3.97
N VAL A 74 6.42 1.50 -3.99
CA VAL A 74 7.17 1.89 -2.77
C VAL A 74 6.21 2.43 -1.73
N PHE A 75 5.25 3.26 -2.14
CA PHE A 75 4.11 3.73 -1.36
C PHE A 75 2.83 3.20 -2.01
N ALA A 76 2.15 2.26 -1.35
CA ALA A 76 0.94 1.63 -1.86
C ALA A 76 -0.25 1.92 -0.93
N MET A 77 -1.33 2.46 -1.50
CA MET A 77 -2.61 2.66 -0.80
C MET A 77 -3.73 1.92 -1.52
N ALA A 78 -4.26 0.85 -0.90
CA ALA A 78 -5.18 -0.05 -1.58
C ALA A 78 -6.02 -0.93 -0.66
N GLY A 79 -7.05 -1.59 -1.20
CA GLY A 79 -7.66 -2.73 -0.50
C GLY A 79 -6.65 -3.87 -0.32
N LEU A 80 -5.88 -4.16 -1.36
CA LEU A 80 -4.72 -5.04 -1.37
C LEU A 80 -3.45 -4.23 -1.72
N ALA A 81 -2.62 -3.94 -0.73
CA ALA A 81 -1.42 -3.12 -0.88
C ALA A 81 -0.16 -3.95 -0.69
N VAL A 82 0.76 -3.90 -1.65
CA VAL A 82 2.10 -4.51 -1.54
C VAL A 82 3.16 -3.44 -1.78
N GLY A 83 4.10 -3.26 -0.86
CA GLY A 83 5.11 -2.23 -1.05
C GLY A 83 6.16 -2.03 0.02
N GLY A 84 6.92 -0.94 -0.06
CA GLY A 84 7.79 -0.53 1.04
C GLY A 84 6.96 -0.03 2.22
N PHE A 85 6.09 0.94 1.94
CA PHE A 85 5.06 1.48 2.81
C PHE A 85 3.69 1.09 2.23
N ALA A 86 3.01 0.16 2.88
CA ALA A 86 1.73 -0.36 2.41
C ALA A 86 0.61 0.00 3.40
N VAL A 87 -0.45 0.64 2.91
CA VAL A 87 -1.64 0.98 3.69
C VAL A 87 -2.87 0.38 3.02
N GLY A 88 -3.64 -0.43 3.74
CA GLY A 88 -4.78 -1.10 3.13
C GLY A 88 -5.63 -2.02 3.97
N GLY A 89 -6.56 -2.75 3.33
CA GLY A 89 -7.31 -3.82 4.00
C GLY A 89 -6.40 -5.01 4.30
N LEU A 90 -5.72 -5.50 3.26
CA LEU A 90 -4.58 -6.41 3.34
C LEU A 90 -3.33 -5.66 2.88
N ALA A 91 -2.37 -5.48 3.78
CA ALA A 91 -1.14 -4.74 3.52
C ALA A 91 0.08 -5.64 3.74
N ALA A 92 1.02 -5.63 2.79
CA ALA A 92 2.29 -6.34 2.90
C ALA A 92 3.45 -5.40 2.54
N GLY A 93 4.42 -5.23 3.44
CA GLY A 93 5.56 -4.35 3.17
C GLY A 93 6.60 -4.24 4.25
N LEU A 94 7.61 -3.38 4.09
CA LEU A 94 8.55 -3.10 5.18
C LEU A 94 7.82 -2.44 6.35
N VAL A 95 6.97 -1.47 6.04
CA VAL A 95 6.02 -0.85 6.97
C VAL A 95 4.63 -1.06 6.41
N ALA A 96 3.80 -1.82 7.12
CA ALA A 96 2.46 -2.19 6.71
C ALA A 96 1.44 -1.72 7.75
N ALA A 97 0.36 -1.07 7.30
CA ALA A 97 -0.76 -0.66 8.14
C ALA A 97 -2.08 -1.11 7.51
N GLY A 98 -2.92 -1.82 8.25
CA GLY A 98 -4.18 -2.29 7.69
C GLY A 98 -5.07 -3.14 8.59
N GLY A 99 -6.12 -3.73 8.02
CA GLY A 99 -6.91 -4.74 8.73
C GLY A 99 -6.08 -5.99 9.02
N VAL A 100 -5.39 -6.48 7.97
CA VAL A 100 -4.38 -7.53 8.02
C VAL A 100 -3.07 -6.96 7.48
N ALA A 101 -2.02 -6.96 8.30
CA ALA A 101 -0.73 -6.37 7.98
C ALA A 101 0.41 -7.39 8.11
N PHE A 102 1.26 -7.46 7.09
CA PHE A 102 2.47 -8.29 7.07
C PHE A 102 3.70 -7.41 6.81
N GLY A 103 4.74 -7.49 7.63
CA GLY A 103 5.92 -6.68 7.36
C GLY A 103 7.07 -6.68 8.35
N GLY A 104 8.04 -5.78 8.13
CA GLY A 104 9.05 -5.49 9.15
C GLY A 104 8.42 -4.84 10.37
N VAL A 105 7.63 -3.77 10.13
CA VAL A 105 6.73 -3.13 11.08
C VAL A 105 5.30 -3.31 10.57
N ALA A 106 4.47 -4.01 11.34
CA ALA A 106 3.08 -4.32 10.97
C ALA A 106 2.11 -3.74 12.02
N LEU A 107 1.17 -2.91 11.56
CA LEU A 107 0.15 -2.27 12.38
C LEU A 107 -1.24 -2.69 11.88
N GLY A 108 -2.06 -3.34 12.69
CA GLY A 108 -3.39 -3.72 12.21
C GLY A 108 -4.28 -4.49 13.16
N GLY A 109 -5.43 -4.95 12.68
CA GLY A 109 -6.28 -5.87 13.44
C GLY A 109 -5.57 -7.20 13.66
N ILE A 110 -5.05 -7.76 12.56
CA ILE A 110 -4.12 -8.90 12.54
C ILE A 110 -2.79 -8.39 11.99
N ALA A 111 -1.71 -8.49 12.77
CA ALA A 111 -0.40 -8.01 12.42
C ALA A 111 0.63 -9.15 12.54
N ALA A 112 1.45 -9.35 11.51
CA ALA A 112 2.53 -10.32 11.53
C ALA A 112 3.84 -9.71 10.99
N GLY A 113 4.92 -9.79 11.77
CA GLY A 113 6.15 -9.12 11.37
C GLY A 113 7.31 -9.14 12.36
N GLY A 114 8.34 -8.33 12.09
CA GLY A 114 9.44 -8.13 13.04
C GLY A 114 8.94 -7.42 14.32
N ALA A 115 8.28 -6.28 14.12
CA ALA A 115 7.52 -5.55 15.14
C ALA A 115 6.05 -5.52 14.72
N ALA A 116 5.18 -6.19 15.49
CA ALA A 116 3.75 -6.31 15.21
C ALA A 116 2.94 -5.63 16.32
N VAL A 117 2.00 -4.76 15.95
CA VAL A 117 1.06 -4.11 16.89
C VAL A 117 -0.36 -4.29 16.38
N GLY A 118 -1.24 -4.87 17.20
CA GLY A 118 -2.61 -5.12 16.78
C GLY A 118 -3.53 -5.81 17.77
N GLY A 119 -4.72 -6.22 17.31
CA GLY A 119 -5.60 -7.08 18.09
C GLY A 119 -5.00 -8.46 18.28
N MET A 120 -4.55 -9.06 17.17
CA MET A 120 -3.72 -10.26 17.11
C MET A 120 -2.35 -9.90 16.51
N ALA A 121 -1.28 -10.03 17.29
CA ALA A 121 0.08 -9.67 16.88
C ALA A 121 1.02 -10.88 16.92
N VAL A 122 1.71 -11.18 15.83
CA VAL A 122 2.68 -12.28 15.73
C VAL A 122 4.02 -11.73 15.26
N GLY A 123 5.08 -11.87 16.06
CA GLY A 123 6.36 -11.30 15.66
C GLY A 123 7.49 -11.48 16.67
N HIS A 124 8.67 -10.97 16.35
CA HIS A 124 9.77 -10.98 17.32
C HIS A 124 9.47 -10.02 18.49
N TYR A 125 8.96 -8.83 18.17
CA TYR A 125 8.30 -7.90 19.10
C TYR A 125 6.81 -7.85 18.77
N ALA A 126 5.96 -8.27 19.69
CA ALA A 126 4.51 -8.29 19.48
C ALA A 126 3.77 -7.54 20.60
N MET A 127 2.90 -6.61 20.24
CA MET A 127 2.05 -5.87 21.17
C MET A 127 0.58 -6.00 20.76
N GLY A 128 -0.28 -6.48 21.65
CA GLY A 128 -1.69 -6.63 21.30
C GLY A 128 -2.56 -7.31 22.35
N GLY A 129 -3.84 -7.48 22.02
CA GLY A 129 -4.78 -8.22 22.86
C GLY A 129 -4.40 -9.70 22.95
N VAL A 130 -4.05 -10.29 21.81
CA VAL A 130 -3.41 -11.61 21.70
C VAL A 130 -2.08 -11.39 20.99
N ALA A 131 -0.97 -11.68 21.66
CA ALA A 131 0.35 -11.49 21.09
C ALA A 131 1.22 -12.74 21.26
N MET A 132 1.95 -13.11 20.21
CA MET A 132 2.78 -14.31 20.15
C MET A 132 4.15 -13.94 19.57
N GLY A 133 5.22 -14.31 20.27
CA GLY A 133 6.56 -13.86 19.88
C GLY A 133 7.65 -14.20 20.87
N SER A 134 8.86 -13.74 20.57
CA SER A 134 9.99 -13.81 21.52
C SER A 134 9.85 -12.79 22.64
N HIS A 135 9.39 -11.57 22.30
CA HIS A 135 9.18 -10.48 23.24
C HIS A 135 7.76 -9.93 23.04
N VAL A 136 6.92 -10.13 24.06
CA VAL A 136 5.49 -9.88 23.99
C VAL A 136 5.04 -8.83 25.01
N ILE A 137 4.07 -8.01 24.60
CA ILE A 137 3.21 -7.19 25.47
C ILE A 137 1.75 -7.53 25.16
N SER A 138 1.09 -8.16 26.12
CA SER A 138 -0.32 -8.52 26.09
C SER A 138 -0.92 -8.36 27.51
N PRO A 139 -2.24 -8.48 27.68
CA PRO A 139 -2.85 -8.50 29.00
C PRO A 139 -2.33 -9.63 29.92
N ALA A 140 -1.81 -10.72 29.34
CA ALA A 140 -1.32 -11.88 30.08
C ALA A 140 0.20 -11.85 30.33
N GLU A 141 0.97 -11.18 29.47
CA GLU A 141 2.42 -11.22 29.49
C GLU A 141 3.02 -9.86 29.11
N ARG A 142 4.01 -9.42 29.86
CA ARG A 142 4.75 -8.19 29.55
C ARG A 142 6.24 -8.42 29.76
N SER A 143 6.96 -8.67 28.68
CA SER A 143 8.42 -8.73 28.68
C SER A 143 9.03 -7.33 28.85
N VAL A 144 10.16 -7.26 29.56
CA VAL A 144 10.89 -6.00 29.80
C VAL A 144 11.47 -5.50 28.48
N GLU A 145 12.02 -6.41 27.69
CA GLU A 145 12.65 -6.14 26.41
C GLU A 145 11.66 -5.57 25.40
N ALA A 146 10.43 -6.10 25.32
CA ALA A 146 9.40 -5.49 24.49
C ALA A 146 8.99 -4.11 25.03
N ALA A 147 8.87 -3.95 26.35
CA ALA A 147 8.48 -2.67 26.93
C ALA A 147 9.51 -1.58 26.60
N GLU A 148 10.79 -1.88 26.74
CA GLU A 148 11.89 -0.98 26.36
C GLU A 148 11.87 -0.66 24.87
N PHE A 149 11.73 -1.69 24.01
CA PHE A 149 11.65 -1.50 22.56
C PHE A 149 10.51 -0.54 22.17
N PHE A 150 9.29 -0.81 22.65
CA PHE A 150 8.12 0.00 22.30
C PHE A 150 8.14 1.39 22.95
N GLN A 151 8.66 1.52 24.18
CA GLN A 151 8.85 2.84 24.79
C GLN A 151 9.86 3.69 24.01
N HIS A 152 11.01 3.11 23.66
CA HIS A 152 12.01 3.80 22.85
C HIS A 152 11.44 4.18 21.48
N TRP A 153 10.68 3.29 20.85
CA TRP A 153 10.00 3.55 19.60
C TRP A 153 9.01 4.72 19.70
N LEU A 154 8.16 4.75 20.73
CA LEU A 154 7.21 5.84 20.97
C LEU A 154 7.89 7.18 21.25
N ILE A 155 8.97 7.19 22.05
CA ILE A 155 9.74 8.40 22.32
C ILE A 155 10.32 8.96 21.02
N ARG A 156 10.95 8.11 20.19
CA ARG A 156 11.50 8.52 18.90
C ARG A 156 10.42 9.07 17.97
N LEU A 157 9.24 8.45 17.94
CA LEU A 157 8.11 8.98 17.17
C LEU A 157 7.69 10.35 17.70
N GLY A 158 7.58 10.52 19.02
CA GLY A 158 7.25 11.79 19.67
C GLY A 158 8.26 12.89 19.33
N GLU A 159 9.55 12.60 19.36
CA GLU A 159 10.61 13.54 18.99
C GLU A 159 10.48 14.00 17.53
N ILE A 160 10.16 13.08 16.61
CA ILE A 160 9.96 13.40 15.19
C ILE A 160 8.78 14.38 15.03
N PHE A 161 7.66 14.14 15.71
CA PHE A 161 6.49 15.01 15.60
C PHE A 161 6.64 16.33 16.35
N SER A 162 7.42 16.37 17.43
CA SER A 162 7.69 17.60 18.19
C SER A 162 8.55 18.64 17.46
N ARG A 163 9.20 18.23 16.36
CA ARG A 163 10.04 19.12 15.52
C ARG A 163 9.24 19.91 14.48
N TYR A 164 7.92 19.75 14.44
CA TYR A 164 6.99 20.44 13.55
C TYR A 164 5.90 21.14 14.35
#